data_AF-A0A2Z5MTD5-F1
#
_entry.id   AF-A0A2Z5MTD5-F1
#
_cell.length_a   1.000
_cell.length_b   1.000
_cell.length_c   1.000
_cell.angle_alpha   90.00
_cell.angle_beta   90.00
_cell.angle_gamma   90.00
#
_symmetry.space_group_name_H-M   'P 1'
#
loop_
_entity.id
_entity.type
_entity.pdbx_description
1 polymer ?
#
loop_
_entity_poly.entity_id
_entity_poly.type
_entity_poly.pdbx_seq_one_letter_code
_entity_poly.pdbx_strand_id
1 'polypeptide(L)'
;MSTIEEEFRRSTDDWHGIAYAHEREAAGSFRAYLKRIAPEIPPHHVITNVQIVMCTTYTKEGRTPFLRISHFDAGEMPDPVAAFHERVATNTLDSKFTVVKCGLDLFEAFSDFEISLTACGYDIVPIDEPGAIYRSQDDVDDGPEN
;
A
#
# COMPACT_ATOMS: atom_id res chain seq x y z
N MET A 1 -2.69 10.41 -24.85
CA MET A 1 -3.06 9.48 -23.77
C MET A 1 -2.34 10.00 -22.54
N SER A 2 -3.06 10.46 -21.52
CA SER A 2 -2.46 10.94 -20.27
C SER A 2 -1.82 9.78 -19.51
N THR A 3 -0.76 10.05 -18.75
CA THR A 3 -0.24 9.05 -17.80
C THR A 3 -1.13 9.01 -16.54
N ILE A 4 -1.10 7.91 -15.79
CA ILE A 4 -1.81 7.79 -14.49
C ILE A 4 -1.41 8.94 -13.56
N GLU A 5 -0.14 9.36 -13.60
CA GLU A 5 0.36 10.50 -12.84
C GLU A 5 -0.33 11.81 -13.22
N GLU A 6 -0.49 12.08 -14.52
CA GLU A 6 -1.18 13.28 -15.01
C GLU A 6 -2.67 13.30 -14.63
N GLU A 7 -3.31 12.14 -14.63
CA GLU A 7 -4.71 11.98 -14.21
C GLU A 7 -4.86 12.23 -12.71
N PHE A 8 -3.98 11.66 -11.89
CA PHE A 8 -3.97 11.88 -10.45
C PHE A 8 -3.76 13.35 -10.09
N ARG A 9 -2.79 14.02 -10.71
CA ARG A 9 -2.52 15.46 -10.45
C ARG A 9 -3.72 16.36 -10.74
N ARG A 10 -4.61 15.95 -11.64
CA ARG A 10 -5.79 16.71 -12.06
C ARG A 10 -7.08 16.27 -11.35
N SER A 11 -7.07 15.10 -10.71
CA SER A 11 -8.24 14.54 -10.04
C SER A 11 -8.47 15.19 -8.67
N THR A 12 -9.74 15.27 -8.30
CA THR A 12 -10.22 15.64 -6.96
C THR A 12 -10.79 14.45 -6.20
N ASP A 13 -10.77 13.26 -6.79
CA ASP A 13 -11.26 12.02 -6.18
C ASP A 13 -10.11 11.28 -5.49
N ASP A 14 -10.38 10.61 -4.38
CA ASP A 14 -9.43 9.63 -3.86
C ASP A 14 -9.48 8.37 -4.73
N TRP A 15 -8.38 7.62 -4.79
CA TRP A 15 -8.29 6.41 -5.60
C TRP A 15 -7.71 5.28 -4.76
N HIS A 16 -8.26 4.08 -4.93
CA HIS A 16 -7.63 2.86 -4.44
C HIS A 16 -7.32 1.94 -5.61
N GLY A 17 -6.29 1.12 -5.47
CA GLY A 17 -6.02 0.06 -6.43
C GLY A 17 -5.31 -1.12 -5.83
N ILE A 18 -5.40 -2.22 -6.56
CA ILE A 18 -4.59 -3.41 -6.34
C ILE A 18 -3.54 -3.42 -7.42
N ALA A 19 -2.32 -3.76 -7.02
CA ALA A 19 -1.18 -3.72 -7.88
C ALA A 19 -0.49 -5.10 -7.84
N TYR A 20 -0.28 -5.68 -9.02
CA TYR A 20 0.28 -7.02 -9.17
C TYR A 20 1.75 -6.95 -9.56
N ALA A 21 2.61 -7.45 -8.68
CA ALA A 21 4.05 -7.53 -8.87
C ALA A 21 4.48 -8.95 -9.22
N HIS A 22 5.43 -9.09 -10.14
CA HIS A 22 6.31 -10.25 -10.11
C HIS A 22 7.45 -10.02 -9.13
N GLU A 23 7.61 -10.91 -8.15
CA GLU A 23 8.75 -10.92 -7.23
C GLU A 23 10.02 -11.25 -8.04
N ARG A 24 10.90 -10.26 -8.20
CA ARG A 24 12.16 -10.37 -8.97
C ARG A 24 13.27 -9.60 -8.27
N GLU A 25 14.46 -10.16 -8.21
CA GLU A 25 15.66 -9.49 -7.70
C GLU A 25 16.50 -8.89 -8.85
N ALA A 26 15.93 -7.94 -9.58
CA ALA A 26 16.63 -7.21 -10.65
C ALA A 26 16.69 -5.70 -10.33
N ALA A 27 17.68 -5.01 -10.90
CA ALA A 27 17.69 -3.54 -10.86
C ALA A 27 16.43 -3.01 -11.55
N GLY A 28 15.69 -2.13 -10.88
CA GLY A 28 14.39 -1.64 -11.37
C GLY A 28 13.19 -2.55 -11.05
N SER A 29 13.35 -3.59 -10.23
CA SER A 29 12.20 -4.38 -9.77
C SER A 29 11.47 -3.71 -8.59
N PHE A 30 10.24 -4.16 -8.33
CA PHE A 30 9.50 -3.78 -7.13
C PHE A 30 10.25 -4.06 -5.84
N ARG A 31 10.97 -5.20 -5.78
CA ARG A 31 11.81 -5.54 -4.64
C ARG A 31 12.95 -4.53 -4.43
N ALA A 32 13.60 -4.09 -5.51
CA ALA A 32 14.65 -3.08 -5.44
C ALA A 32 14.11 -1.72 -4.96
N TYR A 33 12.90 -1.36 -5.41
CA TYR A 33 12.20 -0.17 -4.96
C TYR A 33 11.82 -0.24 -3.47
N LEU A 34 11.24 -1.35 -3.01
CA LEU A 34 10.90 -1.56 -1.60
C LEU A 34 12.12 -1.51 -0.68
N LYS A 35 13.27 -2.08 -1.09
CA LYS A 35 14.52 -1.97 -0.31
C LYS A 35 14.94 -0.51 -0.05
N ARG A 36 14.54 0.44 -0.91
CA ARG A 36 14.84 1.87 -0.77
C ARG A 36 13.86 2.59 0.14
N ILE A 37 12.55 2.29 0.02
CA ILE A 37 11.50 3.09 0.68
C ILE A 37 10.88 2.41 1.90
N ALA A 38 11.07 1.11 2.06
CA ALA A 38 10.50 0.25 3.09
C ALA A 38 11.57 -0.71 3.68
N PRO A 39 12.71 -0.20 4.19
CA PRO A 39 13.81 -1.04 4.71
C PRO A 39 13.40 -1.94 5.88
N GLU A 40 12.28 -1.64 6.55
CA GLU A 40 11.68 -2.45 7.59
C GLU A 40 11.08 -3.77 7.10
N ILE A 41 10.82 -3.92 5.79
CA ILE A 41 10.39 -5.18 5.20
C ILE A 41 11.64 -6.04 4.98
N PRO A 42 11.82 -7.15 5.72
CA PRO A 42 13.01 -7.97 5.59
C PRO A 42 13.11 -8.59 4.18
N PRO A 43 14.31 -8.69 3.59
CA PRO A 43 14.49 -9.22 2.24
C PRO A 43 13.98 -10.65 2.00
N HIS A 44 13.86 -11.45 3.07
CA HIS A 44 13.38 -12.84 3.01
C HIS A 44 11.85 -12.95 3.12
N HIS A 45 11.14 -11.87 3.45
CA HIS A 45 9.69 -11.89 3.48
C HIS A 45 9.12 -11.92 2.07
N VAL A 46 8.07 -12.72 1.88
CA VAL A 46 7.35 -12.80 0.60
C VAL A 46 6.26 -11.75 0.58
N ILE A 47 6.21 -10.93 -0.48
CA ILE A 47 5.10 -10.00 -0.70
C ILE A 47 3.91 -10.79 -1.23
N THR A 48 2.76 -10.68 -0.57
CA THR A 48 1.55 -11.42 -0.94
C THR A 48 0.50 -10.52 -1.58
N ASN A 49 0.50 -9.24 -1.25
CA ASN A 49 -0.42 -8.27 -1.79
C ASN A 49 0.13 -6.85 -1.68
N VAL A 50 -0.14 -6.03 -2.68
CA VAL A 50 0.20 -4.60 -2.70
C VAL A 50 -1.05 -3.81 -3.03
N GLN A 51 -1.44 -2.92 -2.13
CA GLN A 51 -2.50 -1.95 -2.33
C GLN A 51 -1.88 -0.57 -2.50
N ILE A 52 -2.35 0.15 -3.51
CA ILE A 52 -1.98 1.55 -3.74
C ILE A 52 -3.17 2.40 -3.32
N VAL A 53 -2.92 3.43 -2.53
CA VAL A 53 -3.92 4.45 -2.22
C VAL A 53 -3.38 5.79 -2.66
N MET A 54 -4.18 6.51 -3.44
CA MET A 54 -3.87 7.86 -3.89
C MET A 54 -4.89 8.81 -3.28
N CYS A 55 -4.43 9.69 -2.40
CA CYS A 55 -5.30 10.68 -1.75
C CYS A 55 -5.20 12.02 -2.47
N THR A 56 -6.31 12.53 -2.98
CA THR A 56 -6.43 13.90 -3.51
C THR A 56 -7.10 14.84 -2.49
N THR A 57 -7.86 14.28 -1.55
CA THR A 57 -8.45 15.00 -0.42
C THR A 57 -7.70 14.78 0.91
N TYR A 58 -7.94 15.71 1.83
CA TYR A 58 -7.22 16.01 3.07
C TYR A 58 -6.68 14.78 3.84
N THR A 59 -5.36 14.56 3.79
CA THR A 59 -4.65 13.73 4.79
C THR A 59 -3.62 14.61 5.51
N LYS A 60 -3.25 14.28 6.77
CA LYS A 60 -2.13 14.93 7.48
C LYS A 60 -0.82 14.89 6.68
N GLU A 61 -0.74 13.98 5.70
CA GLU A 61 0.45 13.68 4.90
C GLU A 61 0.41 14.32 3.49
N GLY A 62 -0.62 15.13 3.22
CA GLY A 62 -0.85 15.77 1.93
C GLY A 62 -1.41 14.80 0.88
N ARG A 63 -1.21 15.13 -0.40
CA ARG A 63 -1.68 14.33 -1.54
C ARG A 63 -0.70 13.22 -1.94
N THR A 64 0.07 12.74 -0.97
CA THR A 64 1.13 11.77 -1.24
C THR A 64 0.52 10.38 -1.29
N PRO A 65 0.73 9.59 -2.35
CA PRO A 65 0.27 8.22 -2.37
C PRO A 65 1.01 7.37 -1.33
N PHE A 66 0.36 6.31 -0.88
CA PHE A 66 1.00 5.33 -0.02
C PHE A 66 0.71 3.91 -0.50
N LEU A 67 1.65 3.02 -0.17
CA LEU A 67 1.52 1.59 -0.37
C LEU A 67 1.13 0.93 0.94
N ARG A 68 0.17 0.03 0.88
CA ARG A 68 -0.07 -0.97 1.93
C ARG A 68 0.38 -2.32 1.43
N ILE A 69 1.41 -2.85 2.07
CA ILE A 69 2.12 -4.05 1.65
C ILE A 69 1.83 -5.16 2.66
N SER A 70 1.21 -6.24 2.18
CA SER A 70 1.08 -7.47 2.94
C SER A 70 2.28 -8.36 2.65
N HIS A 71 2.93 -8.85 3.69
CA HIS A 71 4.06 -9.76 3.55
C HIS A 71 4.14 -10.76 4.70
N PHE A 72 4.68 -11.94 4.46
CA PHE A 72 4.86 -12.94 5.52
C PHE A 72 6.29 -13.48 5.53
N ASP A 73 6.67 -13.97 6.70
CA ASP A 73 7.97 -14.60 6.91
C ASP A 73 7.94 -16.07 6.45
N ALA A 74 8.56 -16.33 5.31
CA ALA A 74 8.73 -17.69 4.80
C ALA A 74 9.85 -18.46 5.52
N GLY A 75 10.62 -17.83 6.43
CA GLY A 75 11.79 -18.40 7.08
C GLY A 75 12.88 -18.77 6.08
N GLU A 76 13.58 -19.87 6.34
CA GLU A 76 14.60 -20.43 5.44
C GLU A 76 14.02 -21.40 4.40
N MET A 77 12.72 -21.29 4.09
CA MET A 77 12.09 -22.21 3.14
C MET A 77 12.70 -22.04 1.73
N PRO A 78 13.08 -23.14 1.08
CA PRO A 78 13.74 -23.10 -0.23
C PRO A 78 12.82 -22.62 -1.35
N ASP A 79 11.51 -22.78 -1.19
CA ASP A 79 10.48 -22.22 -2.06
C ASP A 79 9.47 -21.41 -1.24
N PRO A 80 9.66 -20.08 -1.15
CA PRO A 80 8.77 -19.20 -0.40
C PRO A 80 7.34 -19.12 -0.97
N VAL A 81 7.16 -19.38 -2.28
CA VAL A 81 5.84 -19.37 -2.92
C VAL A 81 5.08 -20.65 -2.58
N ALA A 82 5.75 -21.80 -2.59
CA ALA A 82 5.15 -23.04 -2.09
C ALA A 82 4.76 -22.93 -0.60
N ALA A 83 5.63 -22.33 0.22
CA ALA A 83 5.35 -22.07 1.63
C ALA A 83 4.15 -21.15 1.84
N PHE A 84 3.95 -20.14 0.98
CA PHE A 84 2.76 -19.30 0.99
C PHE A 84 1.49 -20.13 0.76
N HIS A 85 1.46 -20.91 -0.32
CA HIS A 85 0.29 -21.71 -0.68
C HIS A 85 -0.04 -22.76 0.37
N GLU A 86 0.96 -23.41 0.96
CA GLU A 86 0.79 -24.33 2.08
C GLU A 86 0.12 -23.62 3.27
N ARG A 87 0.67 -22.48 3.71
CA ARG A 87 0.14 -21.73 4.86
C ARG A 87 -1.26 -21.17 4.64
N VAL A 88 -1.57 -20.77 3.41
CA VAL A 88 -2.95 -20.41 3.03
C VAL A 88 -3.87 -21.61 3.14
N ALA A 89 -3.46 -22.77 2.61
CA ALA A 89 -4.26 -24.00 2.65
C ALA A 89 -4.48 -24.52 4.07
N THR A 90 -3.51 -24.35 4.96
CA THR A 90 -3.59 -24.76 6.37
C THR A 90 -4.14 -23.67 7.29
N ASN A 91 -4.50 -22.49 6.76
CA ASN A 91 -4.94 -21.33 7.52
C ASN A 91 -3.96 -20.92 8.66
N THR A 92 -2.66 -21.03 8.39
CA THR A 92 -1.57 -20.67 9.31
C THR A 92 -0.73 -19.50 8.80
N LEU A 93 -1.26 -18.77 7.81
CA LEU A 93 -0.59 -17.61 7.24
C LEU A 93 -0.62 -16.43 8.23
N ASP A 94 0.51 -16.18 8.88
CA ASP A 94 0.73 -14.96 9.67
C ASP A 94 1.27 -13.83 8.76
N SER A 95 0.38 -12.94 8.33
CA SER A 95 0.73 -11.80 7.47
C SER A 95 0.98 -10.54 8.29
N LYS A 96 2.08 -9.87 8.01
CA LYS A 96 2.41 -8.54 8.51
C LYS A 96 2.02 -7.49 7.47
N PHE A 97 1.70 -6.30 7.94
CA PHE A 97 1.36 -5.16 7.10
C PHE A 97 2.33 -4.02 7.34
N THR A 98 2.84 -3.45 6.25
CA THR A 98 3.66 -2.25 6.26
C THR A 98 2.99 -1.19 5.40
N VAL A 99 2.83 0.01 5.95
CA VAL A 99 2.32 1.18 5.24
C VAL A 99 3.47 2.14 5.00
N VAL A 100 3.71 2.49 3.74
CA VAL A 100 4.86 3.31 3.35
C VAL A 100 4.42 4.40 2.37
N LYS A 101 4.89 5.62 2.60
CA LYS A 101 4.71 6.74 1.67
C LYS A 101 5.57 6.51 0.44
N CYS A 102 5.02 6.81 -0.73
CA CYS A 102 5.72 6.74 -1.99
C CYS A 102 5.56 8.03 -2.79
N GLY A 103 6.54 8.32 -3.64
CA GLY A 103 6.40 9.36 -4.65
C GLY A 103 5.61 8.87 -5.85
N LEU A 104 5.33 9.78 -6.77
CA LEU A 104 4.74 9.46 -8.08
C LEU A 104 5.72 8.68 -8.97
N ASP A 105 7.01 8.63 -8.61
CA ASP A 105 8.02 7.77 -9.22
C ASP A 105 7.67 6.27 -9.11
N LEU A 106 6.73 5.90 -8.22
CA LEU A 106 6.09 4.59 -8.20
C LEU A 106 5.59 4.16 -9.59
N PHE A 107 5.03 5.08 -10.39
CA PHE A 107 4.48 4.75 -11.72
C PHE A 107 5.56 4.57 -12.78
N GLU A 108 6.76 5.11 -12.55
CA GLU A 108 7.91 4.98 -13.45
C GLU A 108 8.79 3.78 -13.08
N ALA A 109 8.77 3.37 -11.81
CA ALA A 109 9.65 2.34 -11.28
C ALA A 109 9.33 0.93 -11.80
N PHE A 110 8.16 0.68 -12.40
CA PHE A 110 7.71 -0.68 -12.73
C PHE A 110 7.23 -0.81 -14.17
N SER A 111 8.07 -1.37 -15.04
CA SER A 111 7.65 -1.87 -16.36
C SER A 111 6.83 -3.17 -16.29
N ASP A 112 6.79 -3.81 -15.12
CA ASP A 112 6.36 -5.19 -14.93
C ASP A 112 5.04 -5.31 -14.13
N PHE A 113 4.34 -4.19 -13.91
CA PHE A 113 3.13 -4.13 -13.08
C PHE A 113 1.85 -4.00 -13.89
N GLU A 114 0.81 -4.66 -13.40
CA GLU A 114 -0.56 -4.31 -13.71
C GLU A 114 -1.16 -3.58 -12.51
N ILE A 115 -1.63 -2.35 -12.73
CA ILE A 115 -2.28 -1.52 -11.73
C ILE A 115 -3.74 -1.36 -12.12
N SER A 116 -4.64 -1.88 -11.27
CA SER A 116 -6.08 -1.68 -11.41
C SER A 116 -6.53 -0.64 -10.38
N LEU A 117 -6.86 0.57 -10.84
CA LEU A 117 -7.31 1.68 -10.00
C LEU A 117 -8.81 1.89 -10.12
N THR A 118 -9.45 2.15 -8.99
CA THR A 118 -10.86 2.51 -8.86
C THR A 118 -10.94 3.86 -8.15
N ALA A 119 -11.53 4.84 -8.83
CA ALA A 119 -11.88 6.12 -8.21
C ALA A 119 -12.88 5.86 -7.08
N CYS A 120 -12.57 6.39 -5.90
CA CYS A 120 -13.36 6.29 -4.69
C CYS A 120 -13.81 7.69 -4.30
N GLY A 121 -15.04 8.04 -4.69
CA GLY A 121 -15.68 9.25 -4.20
C GLY A 121 -16.39 8.97 -2.88
N TYR A 122 -15.72 9.19 -1.75
CA TYR A 122 -16.44 9.58 -0.53
C TYR A 122 -16.19 11.07 -0.36
N ASP A 123 -17.17 11.86 -0.77
CA ASP A 123 -17.19 13.30 -0.49
C ASP A 123 -17.36 13.46 1.03
N ILE A 124 -16.25 13.56 1.77
CA ILE A 124 -16.30 14.05 3.15
C ILE A 124 -16.50 15.55 3.04
N VAL A 125 -17.76 15.95 2.83
CA VAL A 125 -18.15 17.35 3.02
C VAL A 125 -17.80 17.67 4.47
N PRO A 126 -16.90 18.63 4.73
CA PRO A 126 -16.67 19.08 6.10
C PRO A 126 -18.02 19.56 6.63
N ILE A 127 -18.53 18.89 7.65
CA ILE A 127 -19.60 19.41 8.46
C ILE A 127 -19.04 20.70 9.10
N ASP A 128 -19.38 21.85 8.52
CA ASP A 128 -19.16 23.19 9.10
C ASP A 128 -20.12 23.44 10.27
N GLU A 129 -20.32 22.44 11.14
CA GLU A 129 -21.04 22.61 12.39
C GLU A 129 -20.06 23.09 13.47
N PRO A 130 -20.39 24.16 14.22
CA PRO A 130 -19.60 24.56 15.38
C PRO A 130 -19.54 23.40 16.39
N GLY A 131 -18.41 22.71 16.44
CA GLY A 131 -18.18 21.57 17.34
C GLY A 131 -17.93 20.22 16.66
N ALA A 132 -17.92 20.13 15.32
CA ALA A 132 -17.47 18.91 14.64
C ALA A 132 -15.98 18.64 14.93
N ILE A 133 -15.69 17.50 15.58
CA ILE A 133 -14.32 17.05 15.86
C ILE A 133 -13.98 15.92 14.88
N TYR A 134 -13.09 16.21 13.94
CA TYR A 134 -12.52 15.21 13.05
C TYR A 134 -11.43 14.45 13.79
N ARG A 135 -11.71 13.20 14.16
CA ARG A 135 -10.73 12.31 14.76
C ARG A 135 -9.98 11.57 13.66
N SER A 136 -8.68 11.78 13.61
CA SER A 136 -7.75 10.95 12.86
C SER A 136 -7.66 9.56 13.50
N GLN A 137 -7.16 8.56 12.76
CA GLN A 137 -7.00 7.21 13.28
C GLN A 137 -6.07 7.15 14.51
N ASP A 138 -5.19 8.14 14.67
CA ASP A 138 -4.34 8.34 15.86
C ASP A 138 -5.10 8.84 17.10
N ASP A 139 -6.33 9.36 16.93
CA ASP A 139 -7.19 9.85 18.02
C ASP A 139 -8.10 8.75 18.59
N VAL A 140 -7.98 7.53 18.08
CA VAL A 140 -8.57 6.31 18.64
C VAL A 140 -7.49 5.62 19.47
N ASP A 141 -7.21 6.18 20.65
CA ASP A 141 -6.42 5.52 21.67
C ASP A 141 -7.26 4.37 22.23
N ASP A 142 -7.06 3.15 21.71
CA ASP A 142 -7.50 1.91 22.34
C ASP A 142 -6.66 1.70 23.62
N GLY A 143 -7.00 2.47 24.66
CA GLY A 143 -6.45 2.31 26.01
C GLY A 143 -6.63 0.87 26.52
N PRO A 144 -5.83 0.44 27.50
CA PRO A 144 -5.61 -0.98 27.77
C PRO A 144 -6.88 -1.67 28.27
N GLU A 145 -7.15 -2.85 27.70
CA GLU A 145 -8.15 -3.78 28.21
C GLU A 145 -7.83 -4.15 29.66
N ASN A 146 -8.77 -3.89 30.57
CA ASN A 146 -8.83 -4.51 31.91
C ASN A 146 -9.72 -5.75 31.84
#